data_AF-A0A940XWK2-F1
#
_entry.id   AF-A0A940XWK2-F1
#
_cell.length_a   1.000
_cell.length_b   1.000
_cell.length_c   1.000
_cell.angle_alpha   90.00
_cell.angle_beta   90.00
_cell.angle_gamma   90.00
#
_symmetry.space_group_name_H-M   'P 1'
#
loop_
_entity.id
_entity.type
_entity.pdbx_description
1 polymer ?
#
loop_
_entity_poly.entity_id
_entity_poly.type
_entity_poly.pdbx_seq_one_letter_code
_entity_poly.pdbx_strand_id
1 'polypeptide(L)' 'MYFDENEPVFKRSKWGTTRYAYNPRNPVGFALIVVTLVVVGVVMLLMVFRAGPFAVHERPAPTPTPLSTPAGEWDADY' A
#
# COMPACT_ATOMS: atom_id res chain seq x y z
N MET A 1 37.95 2.98 -2.49
CA MET A 1 37.25 2.36 -1.36
C MET A 1 37.07 0.90 -1.71
N TYR A 2 37.74 -0.02 -1.02
CA TYR A 2 37.51 -1.46 -1.22
C TYR A 2 36.20 -1.81 -0.52
N PHE A 3 35.24 -2.36 -1.25
CA PHE A 3 33.99 -2.88 -0.71
C PHE A 3 34.23 -4.33 -0.31
N ASP A 4 34.14 -4.64 0.99
CA ASP A 4 34.21 -5.98 1.57
C ASP A 4 32.78 -6.47 1.84
N GLU A 5 32.49 -7.72 1.55
CA GLU A 5 31.20 -8.37 1.75
C GLU A 5 30.82 -8.56 3.24
N ASN A 6 31.81 -8.57 4.15
CA ASN A 6 31.61 -8.65 5.59
C ASN A 6 31.41 -7.28 6.27
N GLU A 7 31.53 -6.18 5.52
CA GLU A 7 31.28 -4.84 6.06
C GLU A 7 29.78 -4.52 6.15
N PRO A 8 29.34 -3.75 7.16
CA PRO A 8 27.93 -3.38 7.32
C PRO A 8 27.37 -2.67 6.06
N VAL A 9 26.07 -2.88 5.79
CA VAL A 9 25.35 -2.38 4.60
C VAL A 9 25.54 -0.88 4.40
N PHE A 10 25.52 -0.11 5.49
CA PHE A 10 25.83 1.31 5.51
C PHE A 10 27.08 1.57 6.34
N LYS A 11 28.07 2.22 5.73
CA LYS A 11 29.30 2.61 6.39
C LYS A 11 29.31 4.11 6.64
N ARG A 12 29.51 4.50 7.90
CA ARG A 12 29.72 5.90 8.28
C ARG A 12 31.17 6.29 8.04
N SER A 13 31.40 7.43 7.37
CA SER A 13 32.73 8.03 7.26
C SER A 13 33.25 8.44 8.64
N LYS A 14 34.49 8.04 8.96
CA LYS A 14 35.16 8.33 10.24
C LYS A 14 35.86 9.71 10.24
N TRP A 15 35.99 10.35 9.08
CA TRP A 15 36.76 11.58 8.90
C TRP A 15 35.87 12.81 8.86
N GLY A 16 35.23 13.11 10.00
CA GLY A 16 34.53 14.36 10.31
C GLY A 16 33.21 14.64 9.59
N THR A 17 32.98 14.01 8.43
CA THR A 17 31.70 14.10 7.70
C THR A 17 30.85 12.89 8.05
N THR A 18 29.67 13.08 8.63
CA THR A 18 28.71 12.00 8.98
C THR A 18 28.06 11.40 7.72
N ARG A 19 28.85 11.19 6.66
CA ARG A 19 28.41 10.68 5.37
C ARG A 19 28.29 9.17 5.45
N TYR A 20 27.11 8.66 5.11
CA TYR A 20 26.86 7.23 4.97
C TYR A 20 27.08 6.82 3.52
N ALA A 21 27.85 5.77 3.31
CA ALA A 21 28.05 5.14 2.01
C ALA A 21 27.39 3.77 2.01
N TYR A 22 26.64 3.46 0.94
CA TYR A 22 26.10 2.14 0.70
C TYR A 22 27.21 1.19 0.21
N ASN A 23 27.20 -0.04 0.71
CA ASN A 23 28.10 -1.09 0.25
C ASN A 23 27.38 -2.01 -0.77
N PRO A 24 27.66 -1.88 -2.07
CA PRO A 24 27.00 -2.70 -3.09
C PRO A 24 27.43 -4.17 -3.08
N ARG A 25 28.49 -4.54 -2.34
CA ARG A 25 28.96 -5.92 -2.22
C ARG A 25 28.43 -6.66 -0.99
N ASN A 26 27.62 -6.00 -0.16
CA ASN A 26 27.03 -6.66 1.01
C ASN A 26 25.84 -7.55 0.55
N PRO A 27 25.87 -8.88 0.80
CA PRO A 27 24.81 -9.79 0.37
C PRO A 27 23.46 -9.54 1.07
N VAL A 28 23.49 -9.03 2.31
CA VAL A 28 22.29 -8.63 3.05
C VAL A 28 21.61 -7.42 2.39
N GLY A 29 22.40 -6.44 1.97
CA GLY A 29 21.88 -5.27 1.24
C GLY A 29 21.16 -5.67 -0.04
N PHE A 30 21.77 -6.57 -0.82
CA PHE A 30 21.15 -7.14 -2.01
C PHE A 30 19.87 -7.92 -1.69
N ALA A 31 19.90 -8.80 -0.69
CA ALA A 31 18.72 -9.56 -0.27
C ALA A 31 17.55 -8.64 0.12
N LEU A 32 17.82 -7.56 0.87
CA LEU A 32 16.79 -6.58 1.25
C LEU A 32 16.17 -5.89 0.03
N ILE A 33 16.98 -5.54 -0.99
CA ILE A 33 16.47 -4.97 -2.25
C ILE A 33 15.54 -5.98 -2.94
N VAL A 34 15.99 -7.22 -3.12
CA VAL A 34 15.19 -8.26 -3.78
C VAL A 34 13.89 -8.52 -3.02
N VAL A 35 13.94 -8.67 -1.69
CA VAL A 35 12.75 -8.87 -0.85
C VAL A 35 11.78 -7.70 -0.99
N THR A 36 12.28 -6.46 -0.97
CA THR A 36 11.44 -5.26 -1.11
C THR A 36 10.73 -5.24 -2.47
N LEU A 37 11.45 -5.55 -3.56
CA LEU A 37 10.87 -5.60 -4.90
C LEU A 37 9.81 -6.70 -5.02
N VAL A 38 10.06 -7.88 -4.45
CA VAL A 38 9.09 -8.98 -4.43
C VAL A 38 7.83 -8.59 -3.66
N VAL A 39 7.98 -8.01 -2.46
CA VAL A 39 6.84 -7.58 -1.64
C VAL A 39 6.01 -6.53 -2.39
N VAL A 40 6.64 -5.52 -2.97
CA VAL A 40 5.94 -4.47 -3.74
C VAL A 40 5.26 -5.07 -4.98
N GLY A 41 5.94 -5.96 -5.70
CA GLY A 41 5.37 -6.66 -6.85
C GLY A 41 4.14 -7.49 -6.49
N VAL A 42 4.20 -8.26 -5.40
CA VAL A 42 3.06 -9.04 -4.88
C VAL A 42 1.91 -8.12 -4.47
N VAL A 43 2.18 -7.02 -3.77
CA VAL A 43 1.14 -6.07 -3.38
C VAL A 43 0.47 -5.45 -4.61
N MET A 44 1.25 -5.02 -5.61
CA MET A 44 0.70 -4.53 -6.87
C MET A 44 -0.16 -5.59 -7.57
N LEU A 45 0.29 -6.85 -7.59
CA LEU A 45 -0.46 -7.95 -8.19
C LEU A 45 -1.81 -8.15 -7.48
N LEU A 46 -1.83 -8.13 -6.14
CA LEU A 46 -3.05 -8.24 -5.34
C LEU A 46 -4.00 -7.07 -5.60
N MET A 47 -3.49 -5.86 -5.81
CA MET A 47 -4.30 -4.70 -6.18
C MET A 47 -4.91 -4.85 -7.58
N VAL A 48 -4.13 -5.30 -8.57
CA VAL A 48 -4.58 -5.51 -9.96
C VAL A 48 -5.72 -6.53 -9.99
N PHE A 49 -5.58 -7.65 -9.28
CA PHE A 49 -6.62 -8.68 -9.20
C PHE A 49 -7.71 -8.36 -8.18
N ARG A 50 -7.64 -7.22 -7.48
CA ARG A 50 -8.60 -6.82 -6.43
C ARG A 50 -8.84 -7.95 -5.44
N ALA A 51 -7.76 -8.54 -4.95
CA ALA A 51 -7.79 -9.73 -4.09
C ALA A 51 -7.33 -9.41 -2.66
N GLY A 52 -7.70 -10.28 -1.72
CA GLY A 52 -7.32 -10.19 -0.31
C GLY A 52 -7.75 -8.85 0.30
N PRO A 53 -6.82 -8.06 0.89
CA PRO A 53 -7.15 -6.79 1.54
C PRO A 53 -7.65 -5.70 0.58
N PHE A 54 -7.53 -5.91 -0.73
CA PHE A 54 -8.00 -4.96 -1.76
C PHE A 54 -9.28 -5.42 -2.47
N ALA A 55 -9.93 -6.47 -1.97
CA ALA A 55 -11.20 -6.94 -2.51
C ALA A 55 -12.29 -5.87 -2.39
N VAL A 56 -13.15 -5.80 -3.41
CA VAL A 56 -14.33 -4.93 -3.35
C VAL A 56 -15.32 -5.59 -2.40
N HIS A 57 -15.50 -4.99 -1.24
CA HIS A 57 -16.64 -5.30 -0.39
C HIS A 57 -17.84 -4.54 -0.95
N GLU A 58 -18.85 -5.27 -1.45
CA GLU A 58 -20.12 -4.67 -1.81
C GLU A 58 -20.69 -4.00 -0.55
N ARG A 59 -20.86 -2.68 -0.63
CA ARG A 59 -21.66 -1.97 0.36
C ARG A 59 -23.09 -2.50 0.20
N PRO A 60 -23.76 -2.96 1.28
CA PRO A 60 -25.15 -3.38 1.17
C PRO A 60 -25.94 -2.24 0.52
N ALA A 61 -26.72 -2.58 -0.51
CA ALA A 61 -27.53 -1.60 -1.22
C ALA A 61 -28.34 -0.80 -0.19
N PRO A 62 -28.44 0.54 -0.33
CA PRO A 62 -29.33 1.30 0.53
C PRO A 62 -30.71 0.67 0.41
N THR A 63 -31.30 0.29 1.55
CA THR A 63 -32.70 -0.15 1.56
C THR A 63 -33.50 0.94 0.85
N PRO A 64 -34.22 0.63 -0.23
CA PRO A 64 -35.00 1.64 -0.92
C PRO A 64 -35.94 2.27 0.10
N THR A 65 -35.69 3.54 0.46
CA THR A 65 -36.61 4.30 1.29
C THR A 65 -37.93 4.33 0.52
N PRO A 66 -39.04 3.79 1.07
CA PRO A 66 -40.31 3.93 0.39
C PRO A 66 -40.54 5.41 0.18
N LEU A 67 -40.75 5.79 -1.09
CA LEU A 67 -41.12 7.16 -1.44
C LEU A 67 -42.37 7.46 -0.61
N SER A 68 -42.30 8.41 0.31
CA SER A 68 -43.47 8.89 1.03
C SER A 68 -44.38 9.56 0.02
N THR A 69 -45.29 8.79 -0.58
CA THR A 69 -46.47 9.29 -1.26
C THR A 69 -47.24 10.11 -0.23
N PRO A 70 -47.43 11.42 -0.39
CA PRO A 70 -48.34 12.14 0.48
C PRO A 70 -49.71 11.48 0.32
N ALA A 71 -50.17 10.83 1.40
CA ALA A 71 -51.48 10.23 1.46
C ALA A 71 -52.51 11.36 1.52
N GLY A 72 -53.25 11.54 0.43
CA GLY A 72 -54.51 12.30 0.40
C GLY A 72 -54.35 13.81 0.51
N GLU A 73 -54.07 14.48 -0.61
CA GLU A 73 -54.37 15.92 -0.75
C GLU A 73 -55.01 16.20 -2.11
N TRP A 74 -56.04 15.42 -2.45
CA TRP A 74 -56.98 15.73 -3.53
C TRP A 74 -58.30 15.04 -3.19
N ASP A 75 -59.06 15.57 -2.21
CA ASP A 75 -60.53 15.38 -2.09
C ASP A 75 -61.04 15.98 -0.77
N ALA A 76 -61.58 17.20 -0.86
CA ALA A 76 -62.80 17.66 -0.18
C ALA A 76 -62.79 19.19 -0.13
N ASP A 77 -63.50 19.83 -1.06
CA ASP A 77 -64.33 21.02 -0.84
C ASP A 77 -64.88 21.50 -2.20
N TYR A 78 -65.96 20.87 -2.65
CA TYR A 78 -66.94 21.40 -3.60
C TYR A 78 -68.33 20.87 -3.26
#